data_AF-G2FSX1-F1
#
_entry.id   AF-G2FSX1-F1
#
_cell.length_a   1.000
_cell.length_b   1.000
_cell.length_c   1.000
_cell.angle_alpha   90.00
_cell.angle_beta   90.00
_cell.angle_gamma   90.00
#
_symmetry.space_group_name_H-M   'P 1'
#
loop_
_entity.id
_entity.type
_entity.pdbx_description
1 polymer ?
#
loop_
_entity_poly.entity_id
_entity_poly.type
_entity_poly.pdbx_seq_one_letter_code
_entity_poly.pdbx_strand_id
1 'polypeptide(L)'
;MSEQYQEAWRKYFAQNGYQRQIQMEADGSKSLFIEEFCNEDGVVPEELSEIYLLCNESGVPCELLLVFDIRDGWKEDEIKTLCRAWDERILSFLNFGSLPGREQQSQYLLKYNVMQILLSNTVTARCAAAMSEEKSTDISRKLFVSIENGDVTESDLSMLPFYFDQLTQDSTAPESESELAQILPGRDKLMCLYEAYTTEKAFSEEDLAAVKEWLGNAKN
;
A
#
# COMPACT_ATOMS: atom_id res chain seq x y z
N MET A 1 21.72 -18.61 -19.10
CA MET A 1 20.85 -17.43 -18.91
C MET A 1 20.55 -17.36 -17.43
N SER A 2 20.79 -16.21 -16.83
CA SER A 2 21.14 -16.01 -15.41
C SER A 2 19.97 -16.15 -14.44
N GLU A 3 20.23 -16.81 -13.32
CA GLU A 3 19.39 -17.02 -12.12
C GLU A 3 18.99 -15.73 -11.38
N GLN A 4 19.03 -14.57 -12.02
CA GLN A 4 18.99 -13.25 -11.36
C GLN A 4 17.58 -12.66 -11.22
N TYR A 5 16.57 -13.28 -11.83
CA TYR A 5 15.16 -12.83 -11.82
C TYR A 5 14.29 -13.49 -10.74
N GLN A 6 14.83 -14.36 -9.90
CA GLN A 6 14.01 -14.95 -8.85
C GLN A 6 13.66 -13.87 -7.82
N GLU A 7 12.39 -13.47 -7.84
CA GLU A 7 11.71 -12.75 -6.77
C GLU A 7 12.19 -11.30 -6.56
N ALA A 8 12.62 -10.62 -7.64
CA ALA A 8 13.06 -9.21 -7.55
C ALA A 8 11.97 -8.31 -6.98
N TRP A 9 10.70 -8.63 -7.22
CA TRP A 9 9.55 -7.92 -6.67
C TRP A 9 9.59 -7.73 -5.14
N ARG A 10 10.17 -8.67 -4.38
CA ARG A 10 10.29 -8.55 -2.91
C ARG A 10 11.21 -7.42 -2.48
N LYS A 11 12.21 -7.09 -3.29
CA LYS A 11 13.14 -5.99 -2.98
C LYS A 11 12.44 -4.64 -2.94
N TYR A 12 11.39 -4.45 -3.75
CA TYR A 12 10.63 -3.20 -3.77
C TYR A 12 9.91 -2.93 -2.45
N PHE A 13 9.40 -3.95 -1.75
CA PHE A 13 8.79 -3.76 -0.42
C PHE A 13 9.80 -3.19 0.57
N ALA A 14 10.99 -3.80 0.64
CA ALA A 14 12.04 -3.36 1.54
C ALA A 14 12.52 -1.93 1.20
N GLN A 15 12.69 -1.62 -0.09
CA GLN A 15 13.07 -0.28 -0.56
C GLN A 15 12.05 0.80 -0.18
N ASN A 16 10.77 0.44 -0.13
CA ASN A 16 9.67 1.34 0.21
C ASN A 16 9.29 1.30 1.71
N GLY A 17 10.17 0.76 2.57
CA GLY A 17 10.03 0.85 4.03
C GLY A 17 9.10 -0.19 4.66
N TYR A 18 8.59 -1.14 3.89
CA TYR A 18 7.81 -2.24 4.44
C TYR A 18 8.69 -3.22 5.20
N GLN A 19 8.23 -3.60 6.39
CA GLN A 19 8.88 -4.58 7.24
C GLN A 19 8.22 -5.93 7.05
N ARG A 20 8.98 -6.94 6.62
CA ARG A 20 8.48 -8.32 6.55
C ARG A 20 8.24 -8.86 7.96
N GLN A 21 7.06 -9.42 8.21
CA GLN A 21 6.63 -9.89 9.53
C GLN A 21 6.81 -11.39 9.71
N ILE A 22 6.68 -12.21 8.66
CA ILE A 22 6.93 -13.66 8.74
C ILE A 22 8.43 -13.97 8.54
N GLN A 23 9.08 -14.55 9.55
CA GLN A 23 10.23 -15.43 9.36
C GLN A 23 9.92 -16.77 10.03
N MET A 24 9.74 -17.82 9.23
CA MET A 24 9.87 -19.17 9.75
C MET A 24 11.37 -19.45 9.90
N GLU A 25 11.75 -20.03 11.03
CA GLU A 25 13.11 -20.14 11.57
C GLU A 25 14.24 -20.18 10.52
N ALA A 26 15.12 -19.18 10.57
CA ALA A 26 16.49 -19.36 10.08
C ALA A 26 17.51 -18.59 10.91
N ASP A 27 17.26 -17.35 11.35
CA ASP A 27 18.32 -16.59 12.03
C ASP A 27 17.76 -15.53 12.98
N GLY A 28 17.52 -15.92 14.24
CA GLY A 28 17.63 -15.10 15.46
C GLY A 28 17.01 -13.69 15.52
N SER A 29 16.26 -13.27 14.51
CA SER A 29 15.71 -11.94 14.37
C SER A 29 14.22 -12.00 14.69
N LYS A 30 13.76 -11.01 15.46
CA LYS A 30 12.37 -10.93 15.94
C LYS A 30 11.43 -10.73 14.74
N SER A 31 11.00 -11.82 14.12
CA SER A 31 9.82 -11.82 13.26
C SER A 31 8.60 -11.56 14.13
N LEU A 32 7.83 -10.54 13.77
CA LEU A 32 6.53 -10.26 14.37
C LEU A 32 5.55 -11.34 13.89
N PHE A 33 5.31 -12.32 14.74
CA PHE A 33 4.34 -13.38 14.51
C PHE A 33 2.92 -12.85 14.82
N ILE A 34 2.00 -12.97 13.87
CA ILE A 34 0.58 -12.58 14.03
C ILE A 34 -0.22 -13.88 14.13
N GLU A 35 -0.52 -14.30 15.37
CA GLU A 35 -1.19 -15.57 15.67
C GLU A 35 -2.56 -15.67 14.98
N GLU A 36 -3.23 -14.54 14.80
CA GLU A 36 -4.56 -14.41 14.19
C GLU A 36 -4.61 -14.83 12.72
N PHE A 37 -3.45 -14.96 12.06
CA PHE A 37 -3.35 -15.44 10.68
C PHE A 37 -2.91 -16.90 10.57
N CYS A 38 -2.70 -17.58 11.70
CA CYS A 38 -2.38 -19.01 11.73
C CYS A 38 -3.64 -19.87 11.81
N ASN A 39 -3.51 -21.13 11.42
CA ASN A 39 -4.53 -22.14 11.68
C ASN A 39 -4.60 -22.48 13.18
N GLU A 40 -5.62 -23.23 13.59
CA GLU A 40 -5.86 -23.58 15.01
C GLU A 40 -4.65 -24.27 15.68
N ASP A 41 -3.85 -24.98 14.90
CA ASP A 41 -2.61 -25.65 15.35
C ASP A 41 -1.39 -24.70 15.45
N GLY A 42 -1.57 -23.39 15.22
CA GLY A 42 -0.50 -22.39 15.18
C GLY A 42 0.36 -22.44 13.90
N VAL A 43 -0.08 -23.18 12.89
CA VAL A 43 0.62 -23.36 11.61
C VAL A 43 0.20 -22.28 10.62
N VAL A 44 1.16 -21.66 9.95
CA VAL A 44 0.91 -20.70 8.87
C VAL A 44 0.23 -21.43 7.69
N PRO A 45 -0.92 -20.93 7.18
CA PRO A 45 -1.58 -21.51 6.02
C PRO A 45 -0.65 -21.54 4.80
N GLU A 46 -0.72 -22.61 4.01
CA GLU A 46 0.20 -22.84 2.88
C GLU A 46 0.09 -21.77 1.80
N GLU A 47 -1.11 -21.20 1.62
CA GLU A 47 -1.35 -20.13 0.68
C GLU A 47 -0.70 -18.81 1.10
N LEU A 48 -0.44 -18.59 2.39
CA LEU A 48 0.07 -17.33 2.90
C LEU A 48 1.60 -17.35 2.81
N SER A 49 2.11 -16.64 1.81
CA SER A 49 3.55 -16.58 1.53
C SER A 49 4.25 -15.57 2.44
N GLU A 50 3.77 -14.33 2.51
CA GLU A 50 4.45 -13.24 3.22
C GLU A 50 3.47 -12.24 3.84
N ILE A 51 3.88 -11.59 4.92
CA ILE A 51 3.19 -10.44 5.50
C ILE A 51 4.15 -9.27 5.55
N TYR A 52 3.70 -8.10 5.13
CA TYR A 52 4.43 -6.85 5.20
C TYR A 52 3.65 -5.81 6.01
N LEU A 53 4.38 -5.08 6.86
CA LEU A 53 3.83 -4.00 7.67
C LEU A 53 4.57 -2.70 7.37
N LEU A 54 3.84 -1.66 7.01
CA LEU A 54 4.36 -0.30 6.94
C LEU A 54 4.01 0.44 8.23
N CYS A 55 4.97 1.22 8.72
CA CYS A 55 4.79 2.09 9.87
C CYS A 55 5.11 3.52 9.47
N ASN A 56 4.38 4.48 10.02
CA ASN A 56 4.71 5.89 9.85
C ASN A 56 5.97 6.26 10.65
N GLU A 57 6.42 7.52 10.53
CA GLU A 57 7.61 8.05 11.20
C GLU A 57 7.57 7.90 12.73
N SER A 58 6.37 7.93 13.32
CA SER A 58 6.14 7.73 14.77
C SER A 58 6.13 6.25 15.17
N GLY A 59 6.42 5.33 14.25
CA GLY A 59 6.42 3.90 14.48
C GLY A 59 5.03 3.29 14.63
N VAL A 60 3.96 3.99 14.21
CA VAL A 60 2.59 3.49 14.26
C VAL A 60 2.27 2.73 12.96
N PRO A 61 1.77 1.48 13.03
CA PRO A 61 1.32 0.70 11.88
C PRO A 61 0.27 1.45 11.07
N CYS A 62 0.50 1.56 9.76
CA CYS A 62 -0.37 2.30 8.86
C CYS A 62 -0.75 1.54 7.59
N GLU A 63 -0.05 0.46 7.24
CA GLU A 63 -0.46 -0.44 6.15
C GLU A 63 -0.06 -1.88 6.44
N LEU A 64 -0.92 -2.83 6.06
CA LEU A 64 -0.68 -4.25 6.15
C LEU A 64 -0.91 -4.90 4.78
N LEU A 65 0.08 -5.63 4.28
CA LEU A 65 -0.02 -6.40 3.04
C LEU A 65 0.11 -7.88 3.36
N LEU A 66 -0.84 -8.68 2.89
CA LEU A 66 -0.82 -10.14 2.96
C LEU A 66 -0.58 -10.66 1.55
N VAL A 67 0.50 -11.42 1.34
CA VAL A 67 0.86 -11.98 0.05
C VAL A 67 0.49 -13.45 0.01
N PHE A 68 -0.37 -13.81 -0.94
CA PHE A 68 -0.85 -15.17 -1.15
C PHE A 68 -0.24 -15.77 -2.41
N ASP A 69 0.11 -17.05 -2.36
CA ASP A 69 0.57 -17.81 -3.52
C ASP A 69 -0.51 -18.81 -3.95
N ILE A 70 -1.14 -18.54 -5.09
CA ILE A 70 -2.25 -19.33 -5.63
C ILE A 70 -1.97 -19.80 -7.08
N ARG A 71 -0.70 -20.04 -7.41
CA ARG A 71 -0.27 -20.38 -8.78
C ARG A 71 -0.87 -21.67 -9.34
N ASP A 72 -1.24 -22.62 -8.48
CA ASP A 72 -1.61 -23.99 -8.88
C ASP A 72 -3.12 -24.28 -8.80
N GLY A 73 -3.79 -24.36 -9.96
CA GLY A 73 -5.05 -25.10 -10.11
C GLY A 73 -6.31 -24.49 -9.46
N TRP A 74 -6.22 -23.31 -8.86
CA TRP A 74 -7.34 -22.63 -8.21
C TRP A 74 -8.46 -22.29 -9.20
N LYS A 75 -9.68 -22.71 -8.85
CA LYS A 75 -10.91 -22.39 -9.56
C LYS A 75 -11.50 -21.08 -9.06
N GLU A 76 -12.39 -20.51 -9.87
CA GLU A 76 -13.08 -19.24 -9.56
C GLU A 76 -13.75 -19.22 -8.18
N ASP A 77 -14.45 -20.28 -7.80
CA ASP A 77 -15.12 -20.35 -6.49
C ASP A 77 -14.14 -20.50 -5.33
N GLU A 78 -12.97 -21.12 -5.56
CA GLU A 78 -11.92 -21.29 -4.55
C GLU A 78 -11.26 -19.94 -4.26
N ILE A 79 -11.02 -19.11 -5.29
CA ILE A 79 -10.50 -17.74 -5.15
C ILE A 79 -11.44 -16.89 -4.29
N LYS A 80 -12.74 -16.90 -4.59
CA LYS A 80 -13.72 -16.12 -3.81
C LYS A 80 -13.79 -16.59 -2.37
N THR A 81 -13.72 -17.91 -2.16
CA THR A 81 -13.74 -18.50 -0.83
C THR A 81 -12.50 -18.09 -0.04
N LEU A 82 -11.32 -18.11 -0.66
CA LEU A 82 -10.07 -17.64 -0.07
C LEU A 82 -10.16 -16.19 0.37
N CYS A 83 -10.52 -15.29 -0.57
CA CYS A 83 -10.61 -13.86 -0.32
C CYS A 83 -11.54 -13.53 0.85
N ARG A 84 -12.70 -14.20 0.91
CA ARG A 84 -13.69 -14.03 2.00
C ARG A 84 -13.19 -14.57 3.33
N ALA A 85 -12.61 -15.77 3.35
CA ALA A 85 -12.05 -16.33 4.57
C ALA A 85 -10.94 -15.44 5.14
N TRP A 86 -10.09 -14.88 4.28
CA TRP A 86 -9.04 -13.95 4.69
C TRP A 86 -9.57 -12.59 5.10
N ASP A 87 -10.62 -12.07 4.45
CA ASP A 87 -11.33 -10.89 4.92
C ASP A 87 -11.88 -11.09 6.35
N GLU A 88 -12.48 -12.25 6.66
CA GLU A 88 -12.94 -12.55 8.01
C GLU A 88 -11.79 -12.60 9.04
N ARG A 89 -10.65 -13.21 8.67
CA ARG A 89 -9.44 -13.24 9.51
C ARG A 89 -8.87 -11.84 9.74
N ILE A 90 -8.77 -11.03 8.68
CA ILE A 90 -8.34 -9.63 8.75
C ILE A 90 -9.28 -8.84 9.67
N LEU A 91 -10.59 -9.00 9.52
CA LEU A 91 -11.57 -8.32 10.35
C LEU A 91 -11.43 -8.72 11.83
N SER A 92 -11.22 -10.01 12.10
CA SER A 92 -10.96 -10.50 13.45
C SER A 92 -9.70 -9.85 14.03
N PHE A 93 -8.60 -9.87 13.28
CA PHE A 93 -7.34 -9.23 13.66
C PHE A 93 -7.50 -7.73 13.94
N LEU A 94 -8.20 -6.98 13.07
CA LEU A 94 -8.40 -5.54 13.24
C LEU A 94 -9.25 -5.17 14.47
N ASN A 95 -10.11 -6.10 14.95
CA ASN A 95 -10.98 -5.85 16.09
C ASN A 95 -10.41 -6.38 17.41
N PHE A 96 -9.67 -7.49 17.37
CA PHE A 96 -9.27 -8.24 18.56
C PHE A 96 -7.79 -8.59 18.60
N GLY A 97 -7.10 -8.46 17.47
CA GLY A 97 -5.73 -8.89 17.35
C GLY A 97 -4.75 -7.96 18.05
N SER A 98 -3.49 -8.35 18.07
CA SER A 98 -2.41 -7.51 18.58
C SER A 98 -1.15 -7.64 17.75
N LEU A 99 -0.38 -6.55 17.65
CA LEU A 99 0.95 -6.59 17.05
C LEU A 99 2.00 -6.74 18.16
N PRO A 100 2.87 -7.75 18.11
CA PRO A 100 3.89 -7.97 19.13
C PRO A 100 4.75 -6.72 19.40
N GLY A 101 4.87 -6.30 20.65
CA GLY A 101 5.62 -5.11 21.06
C GLY A 101 4.97 -3.77 20.67
N ARG A 102 3.71 -3.81 20.21
CA ARG A 102 2.93 -2.66 19.74
C ARG A 102 1.49 -2.73 20.23
N GLU A 103 1.27 -3.39 21.37
CA GLU A 103 -0.05 -3.70 21.94
C GLU A 103 -0.85 -2.43 22.27
N GLN A 104 -0.16 -1.30 22.49
CA GLN A 104 -0.77 0.00 22.78
C GLN A 104 -0.92 0.92 21.55
N GLN A 105 -0.46 0.50 20.37
CA GLN A 105 -0.56 1.31 19.14
C GLN A 105 -1.91 1.09 18.45
N SER A 106 -2.49 2.17 17.94
CA SER A 106 -3.83 2.14 17.36
C SER A 106 -3.85 1.41 16.01
N GLN A 107 -4.47 0.23 15.99
CA GLN A 107 -4.80 -0.51 14.75
C GLN A 107 -5.87 0.20 13.91
N TYR A 108 -6.44 1.31 14.40
CA TYR A 108 -7.42 2.10 13.67
C TYR A 108 -6.90 2.59 12.31
N LEU A 109 -5.60 2.89 12.21
CA LEU A 109 -4.99 3.28 10.93
C LEU A 109 -4.92 2.12 9.94
N LEU A 110 -4.76 0.88 10.42
CA LEU A 110 -4.77 -0.32 9.58
C LEU A 110 -6.16 -0.65 9.04
N LYS A 111 -7.23 -0.25 9.74
CA LYS A 111 -8.62 -0.58 9.37
C LYS A 111 -8.99 -0.26 7.93
N TYR A 112 -8.34 0.75 7.34
CA TYR A 112 -8.60 1.19 5.97
C TYR A 112 -7.50 0.83 4.98
N ASN A 113 -6.43 0.17 5.45
CA ASN A 113 -5.20 0.01 4.68
C ASN A 113 -4.65 -1.42 4.83
N VAL A 114 -5.52 -2.40 4.66
CA VAL A 114 -5.14 -3.81 4.48
C VAL A 114 -5.30 -4.20 3.02
N MET A 115 -4.31 -4.88 2.46
CA MET A 115 -4.33 -5.39 1.09
C MET A 115 -3.97 -6.87 1.05
N GLN A 116 -4.73 -7.64 0.27
CA GLN A 116 -4.40 -9.00 -0.15
C GLN A 116 -3.77 -8.93 -1.55
N ILE A 117 -2.52 -9.37 -1.68
CA ILE A 117 -1.80 -9.48 -2.95
C ILE A 117 -1.77 -10.97 -3.33
N LEU A 118 -2.53 -11.36 -4.35
CA LEU A 118 -2.65 -12.74 -4.79
C LEU A 118 -1.74 -12.98 -5.99
N LEU A 119 -0.64 -13.70 -5.76
CA LEU A 119 0.32 -14.13 -6.76
C LEU A 119 -0.24 -15.36 -7.49
N SER A 120 -0.41 -15.25 -8.80
CA SER A 120 -1.05 -16.31 -9.59
C SER A 120 -0.45 -16.40 -10.99
N ASN A 121 -0.86 -17.41 -11.75
CA ASN A 121 -0.57 -17.41 -13.19
C ASN A 121 -1.46 -16.36 -13.91
N THR A 122 -1.05 -15.93 -15.10
CA THR A 122 -1.73 -14.87 -15.87
C THR A 122 -3.21 -15.16 -16.15
N VAL A 123 -3.59 -16.42 -16.34
CA VAL A 123 -4.99 -16.81 -16.59
C VAL A 123 -5.84 -16.58 -15.34
N THR A 124 -5.35 -17.02 -14.18
CA THR A 124 -6.01 -16.84 -12.88
C THR A 124 -6.10 -15.37 -12.50
N ALA A 125 -5.03 -14.60 -12.71
CA ALA A 125 -4.99 -13.16 -12.39
C ALA A 125 -6.02 -12.32 -13.17
N ARG A 126 -6.54 -12.86 -14.28
CA ARG A 126 -7.47 -12.17 -15.19
C ARG A 126 -8.82 -12.87 -15.30
N CYS A 127 -9.10 -13.87 -14.47
CA CYS A 127 -10.38 -14.56 -14.46
C CYS A 127 -11.52 -13.69 -13.92
N ALA A 128 -12.77 -14.09 -14.18
CA ALA A 128 -13.94 -13.30 -13.77
C ALA A 128 -14.05 -13.17 -12.24
N ALA A 129 -13.65 -14.21 -11.50
CA ALA A 129 -13.59 -14.17 -10.05
C ALA A 129 -12.58 -13.14 -9.54
N ALA A 130 -11.35 -13.14 -10.06
CA ALA A 130 -10.32 -12.17 -9.70
C ALA A 130 -10.82 -10.73 -9.90
N MET A 131 -11.32 -10.41 -11.10
CA MET A 131 -11.88 -9.08 -11.39
C MET A 131 -13.08 -8.69 -10.53
N SER A 132 -13.87 -9.66 -10.07
CA SER A 132 -14.98 -9.42 -9.15
C SER A 132 -14.48 -9.07 -7.75
N GLU A 133 -13.47 -9.79 -7.28
CA GLU A 133 -12.88 -9.60 -5.96
C GLU A 133 -12.06 -8.30 -5.88
N GLU A 134 -11.33 -7.90 -6.93
CA GLU A 134 -10.64 -6.60 -6.97
C GLU A 134 -11.59 -5.41 -6.81
N LYS A 135 -12.85 -5.56 -7.24
CA LYS A 135 -13.90 -4.54 -7.08
C LYS A 135 -14.51 -4.53 -5.68
N SER A 136 -14.33 -5.59 -4.90
CA SER A 136 -14.79 -5.64 -3.51
C SER A 136 -13.82 -4.88 -2.62
N THR A 137 -14.34 -3.87 -1.92
CA THR A 137 -13.58 -3.03 -0.98
C THR A 137 -14.11 -3.14 0.45
N ASP A 138 -14.79 -4.25 0.78
CA ASP A 138 -15.55 -4.35 2.03
C ASP A 138 -14.66 -4.37 3.28
N ILE A 139 -13.59 -5.17 3.27
CA ILE A 139 -12.68 -5.34 4.42
C ILE A 139 -11.22 -5.08 4.03
N SER A 140 -10.79 -5.60 2.89
CA SER A 140 -9.44 -5.37 2.36
C SER A 140 -9.47 -5.16 0.86
N ARG A 141 -8.49 -4.40 0.35
CA ARG A 141 -8.26 -4.28 -1.09
C ARG A 141 -7.62 -5.57 -1.60
N LYS A 142 -8.01 -6.03 -2.78
CA LYS A 142 -7.49 -7.26 -3.38
C LYS A 142 -6.79 -6.90 -4.68
N LEU A 143 -5.63 -7.48 -4.89
CA LEU A 143 -4.81 -7.25 -6.07
C LEU A 143 -4.35 -8.59 -6.61
N PHE A 144 -4.67 -8.88 -7.87
CA PHE A 144 -4.24 -10.10 -8.53
C PHE A 144 -3.07 -9.80 -9.46
N VAL A 145 -1.93 -10.42 -9.14
CA VAL A 145 -0.65 -10.17 -9.80
C VAL A 145 -0.18 -11.45 -10.47
N SER A 146 0.15 -11.36 -11.75
CA SER A 146 0.67 -12.46 -12.54
C SER A 146 2.15 -12.67 -12.23
N ILE A 147 2.55 -13.92 -12.01
CA ILE A 147 3.94 -14.35 -11.82
C ILE A 147 4.37 -15.21 -12.99
N GLU A 148 5.52 -14.88 -13.59
CA GLU A 148 6.20 -15.70 -14.59
C GLU A 148 7.68 -15.86 -14.21
N ASN A 149 8.21 -17.09 -14.31
CA ASN A 149 9.61 -17.41 -13.95
C ASN A 149 10.03 -16.97 -12.52
N GLY A 150 9.08 -16.88 -11.59
CA GLY A 150 9.34 -16.48 -10.20
C GLY A 150 9.34 -14.97 -9.95
N ASP A 151 8.98 -14.15 -10.94
CA ASP A 151 8.86 -12.70 -10.78
C ASP A 151 7.50 -12.17 -11.26
N VAL A 152 7.15 -10.98 -10.80
CA VAL A 152 5.94 -10.27 -11.25
C VAL A 152 6.09 -9.89 -12.73
N THR A 153 5.06 -10.15 -13.53
CA THR A 153 5.07 -9.76 -14.94
C THR A 153 5.17 -8.25 -15.08
N GLU A 154 5.84 -7.78 -16.14
CA GLU A 154 6.01 -6.34 -16.39
C GLU A 154 4.68 -5.58 -16.47
N SER A 155 3.63 -6.22 -17.02
CA SER A 155 2.28 -5.66 -17.09
C SER A 155 1.65 -5.39 -15.73
N ASP A 156 2.07 -6.13 -14.70
CA ASP A 156 1.46 -6.13 -13.38
C ASP A 156 2.37 -5.46 -12.34
N LEU A 157 3.61 -5.13 -12.68
CA LEU A 157 4.51 -4.38 -11.80
C LEU A 157 3.87 -3.06 -11.35
N SER A 158 3.25 -2.32 -12.27
CA SER A 158 2.55 -1.05 -11.98
C SER A 158 1.34 -1.18 -11.06
N MET A 159 0.84 -2.41 -10.86
CA MET A 159 -0.27 -2.67 -9.95
C MET A 159 0.20 -2.77 -8.49
N LEU A 160 1.49 -3.05 -8.26
CA LEU A 160 2.03 -3.12 -6.91
C LEU A 160 2.00 -1.72 -6.26
N PRO A 161 1.55 -1.60 -5.00
CA PRO A 161 1.25 -0.32 -4.34
C PRO A 161 2.46 0.63 -4.17
N PHE A 162 3.67 0.18 -4.49
CA PHE A 162 4.93 0.88 -4.34
C PHE A 162 5.77 0.93 -5.62
N TYR A 163 5.29 0.40 -6.75
CA TYR A 163 6.01 0.46 -8.01
C TYR A 163 5.79 1.82 -8.67
N PHE A 164 6.57 2.79 -8.21
CA PHE A 164 6.59 4.16 -8.71
C PHE A 164 7.81 4.43 -9.61
N ASP A 165 8.47 3.41 -10.15
CA ASP A 165 9.65 3.56 -11.01
C ASP A 165 9.38 4.40 -12.28
N GLN A 166 8.12 4.73 -12.59
CA GLN A 166 7.75 5.69 -13.63
C GLN A 166 7.47 7.12 -13.16
N LEU A 167 7.39 7.39 -11.86
CA LEU A 167 7.21 8.75 -11.31
C LEU A 167 8.52 9.37 -10.82
N THR A 168 9.61 8.60 -10.74
CA THR A 168 10.84 9.05 -10.08
C THR A 168 11.90 9.66 -11.01
N GLN A 169 11.73 9.71 -12.34
CA GLN A 169 12.76 10.32 -13.22
C GLN A 169 12.28 11.04 -14.48
N ASP A 170 10.98 11.33 -14.65
CA ASP A 170 10.65 12.47 -15.50
C ASP A 170 10.90 13.71 -14.64
N SER A 171 12.09 14.29 -14.85
CA SER A 171 12.40 15.68 -14.53
C SER A 171 11.12 16.49 -14.58
N THR A 172 10.77 17.22 -13.52
CA THR A 172 9.73 18.25 -13.62
C THR A 172 10.01 18.99 -14.92
N ALA A 173 9.13 18.82 -15.92
CA ALA A 173 9.37 19.46 -17.19
C ALA A 173 9.47 20.94 -16.85
N PRO A 174 10.57 21.64 -17.20
CA PRO A 174 10.73 23.05 -16.81
C PRO A 174 9.56 23.92 -17.32
N GLU A 175 8.85 23.42 -18.34
CA GLU A 175 7.57 23.94 -18.82
C GLU A 175 6.47 23.90 -17.75
N SER A 176 6.32 22.81 -16.99
CA SER A 176 5.33 22.66 -15.91
C SER A 176 5.59 23.56 -14.71
N GLU A 177 6.86 23.79 -14.35
CA GLU A 177 7.21 24.78 -13.29
C GLU A 177 6.90 26.22 -13.73
N SER A 178 7.14 26.54 -15.01
CA SER A 178 6.81 27.84 -15.59
C SER A 178 5.30 28.09 -15.62
N GLU A 179 4.51 27.08 -16.00
CA GLU A 179 3.04 27.16 -15.98
C GLU A 179 2.49 27.32 -14.55
N LEU A 180 3.02 26.56 -13.58
CA LEU A 180 2.63 26.70 -12.17
C LEU A 180 3.00 28.09 -11.62
N ALA A 181 4.16 28.63 -11.98
CA ALA A 181 4.58 29.96 -11.60
C ALA A 181 3.68 31.08 -12.16
N GLN A 182 2.99 30.84 -13.29
CA GLN A 182 2.02 31.79 -13.85
C GLN A 182 0.66 31.75 -13.14
N ILE A 183 0.29 30.62 -12.55
CA ILE A 183 -1.01 30.43 -11.88
C ILE A 183 -0.92 30.80 -10.40
N LEU A 184 0.22 30.50 -9.77
CA LEU A 184 0.46 30.82 -8.37
C LEU A 184 0.54 32.34 -8.16
N PRO A 185 0.04 32.85 -7.03
CA PRO A 185 0.10 34.26 -6.76
C PRO A 185 1.54 34.67 -6.52
N GLY A 186 1.93 35.85 -7.02
CA GLY A 186 3.24 36.43 -6.71
C GLY A 186 3.49 36.41 -5.20
N ARG A 187 4.71 36.01 -4.79
CA ARG A 187 5.10 35.94 -3.37
C ARG A 187 4.80 37.25 -2.64
N ASP A 188 5.06 38.37 -3.29
CA ASP A 188 4.78 39.72 -2.81
C ASP A 188 3.30 40.00 -2.49
N LYS A 189 2.37 39.31 -3.16
CA LYS A 189 0.92 39.49 -2.96
C LYS A 189 0.34 38.56 -1.90
N LEU A 190 0.87 37.35 -1.77
CA LEU A 190 0.34 36.31 -0.89
C LEU A 190 1.47 35.58 -0.14
N MET A 191 2.35 36.33 0.52
CA MET A 191 3.47 35.80 1.31
C MET A 191 3.02 34.74 2.31
N CYS A 192 1.83 34.91 2.89
CA CYS A 192 1.28 33.99 3.89
C CYS A 192 1.08 32.56 3.39
N LEU A 193 1.03 32.31 2.07
CA LEU A 193 0.97 30.97 1.48
C LEU A 193 2.35 30.30 1.31
N TYR A 194 3.44 31.07 1.37
CA TYR A 194 4.81 30.59 1.13
C TYR A 194 5.64 30.46 2.40
N GLU A 195 5.13 30.94 3.52
CA GLU A 195 5.77 30.82 4.83
C GLU A 195 5.51 29.43 5.43
N ALA A 196 6.57 28.79 5.93
CA ALA A 196 6.44 27.55 6.69
C ALA A 196 6.04 27.88 8.13
N TYR A 197 4.90 27.35 8.58
CA TYR A 197 4.45 27.50 9.96
C TYR A 197 4.65 26.20 10.73
N THR A 198 5.33 26.28 11.86
CA THR A 198 5.53 25.13 12.77
C THR A 198 4.39 24.98 13.78
N THR A 199 3.40 25.87 13.73
CA THR A 199 2.23 25.93 14.62
C THR A 199 1.01 26.45 13.86
N GLU A 200 -0.20 26.22 14.39
CA GLU A 200 -1.43 26.80 13.81
C GLU A 200 -1.32 28.34 13.72
N LYS A 201 -1.53 28.88 12.51
CA LYS A 201 -1.58 30.32 12.25
C LYS A 201 -3.02 30.74 12.00
N ALA A 202 -3.47 31.74 12.75
CA ALA A 202 -4.69 32.47 12.41
C ALA A 202 -4.39 33.43 11.25
N PHE A 203 -5.13 33.31 10.16
CA PHE A 203 -5.05 34.23 9.02
C PHE A 203 -5.85 35.50 9.32
N SER A 204 -5.31 36.65 8.94
CA SER A 204 -6.04 37.92 9.07
C SER A 204 -7.17 38.01 8.04
N GLU A 205 -8.13 38.93 8.26
CA GLU A 205 -9.15 39.20 7.25
C GLU A 205 -8.55 39.73 5.94
N GLU A 206 -7.42 40.43 6.01
CA GLU A 206 -6.67 40.90 4.84
C GLU A 206 -6.05 39.74 4.05
N ASP A 207 -5.46 38.74 4.73
CA ASP A 207 -4.96 37.52 4.10
C ASP A 207 -6.09 36.77 3.38
N LEU A 208 -7.23 36.61 4.06
CA LEU A 208 -8.40 35.92 3.50
C LEU A 208 -8.98 36.66 2.30
N ALA A 209 -9.01 38.00 2.33
CA ALA A 209 -9.46 38.82 1.21
C ALA A 209 -8.52 38.67 -0.01
N ALA A 210 -7.21 38.71 0.21
CA ALA A 210 -6.21 38.54 -0.84
C ALA A 210 -6.26 37.14 -1.48
N VAL A 211 -6.46 36.09 -0.69
CA VAL A 211 -6.63 34.72 -1.21
C VAL A 211 -7.91 34.60 -2.03
N LYS A 212 -9.03 35.17 -1.55
CA LYS A 212 -10.30 35.18 -2.28
C LYS A 212 -10.22 35.93 -3.60
N GLU A 213 -9.53 37.06 -3.64
CA GLU A 213 -9.31 37.84 -4.85
C GLU A 213 -8.49 37.05 -5.88
N TRP A 214 -7.39 36.42 -5.45
CA TRP A 214 -6.58 35.57 -6.33
C TRP A 214 -7.40 34.39 -6.89
N LEU A 215 -8.13 33.65 -6.05
CA LEU A 215 -8.99 32.54 -6.48
C LEU A 215 -10.15 33.00 -7.38
N GLY A 216 -10.66 34.21 -7.17
CA GLY A 216 -11.71 34.81 -8.00
C GLY A 216 -11.21 35.18 -9.41
N ASN A 217 -9.96 35.62 -9.50
CA ASN A 217 -9.31 36.00 -10.75
C ASN A 217 -8.73 34.80 -11.53
N ALA A 218 -8.54 33.65 -10.88
CA ALA A 218 -8.08 32.41 -11.50
C ALA A 218 -9.13 31.74 -12.42
N LYS A 219 -10.35 32.29 -12.52
CA LYS A 219 -11.36 31.90 -13.51
C LYS A 219 -11.32 32.85 -14.71
N ASN A 220 -10.32 32.73 -15.57
CA ASN A 220 -10.33 33.17 -16.97
C ASN A 220 -9.23 32.47 -17.76
#